data_AF-A0AAV4CJ31-F1
#
_entry.id   AF-A0AAV4CJ31-F1
#
_cell.length_a   1.000
_cell.length_b   1.000
_cell.length_c   1.000
_cell.angle_alpha   90.00
_cell.angle_beta   90.00
_cell.angle_gamma   90.00
#
_symmetry.space_group_name_H-M   'P 1'
#
loop_
_entity.id
_entity.type
_entity.pdbx_description
1 polymer ?
#
loop_
_entity_poly.entity_id
_entity_poly.type
_entity_poly.pdbx_seq_one_letter_code
_entity_poly.pdbx_strand_id
1 'polypeptide(L)'
;MIIDEIRNKEDSTRVKKAVQQPQQGQWTNWDTAIQRSLTWNDIWHMAPLRISFLIRSFYDLLPSNANLVRWGKKDDPTCALCRGRQTTKHVLSSCKVALSQGRYAWRHNRVLQELASVMSTAKGEIYPSSTSSTVFTTEGGVKKWHGGSFPINTHRKGLLDGCDDWVVSADLPEWERHPDVIRKTALT
;
A
#
# COMPACT_ATOMS: atom_id res chain seq x y z
N MET A 1 -12.41 20.38 35.03
CA MET A 1 -12.19 21.82 34.78
C MET A 1 -10.73 22.22 34.99
N ILE A 2 -10.18 22.23 36.22
CA ILE A 2 -8.75 22.60 36.44
C ILE A 2 -7.77 21.59 35.81
N ILE A 3 -8.07 20.30 35.90
CA ILE A 3 -7.23 19.23 35.32
C ILE A 3 -7.15 19.36 33.80
N ASP A 4 -8.28 19.65 33.15
CA ASP A 4 -8.37 19.82 31.70
C ASP A 4 -7.56 21.04 31.23
N GLU A 5 -7.59 22.12 32.02
CA GLU A 5 -6.84 23.34 31.72
C GLU A 5 -5.33 23.14 31.87
N ILE A 6 -4.89 22.45 32.93
CA ILE A 6 -3.48 22.05 33.11
C ILE A 6 -3.04 21.16 31.95
N ARG A 7 -3.86 20.17 31.57
CA ARG A 7 -3.58 19.27 30.45
C ARG A 7 -3.44 20.03 29.13
N ASN A 8 -4.35 20.96 28.84
CA ASN A 8 -4.29 21.79 27.63
C ASN A 8 -3.04 22.66 27.59
N LYS A 9 -2.62 23.21 28.74
CA LYS A 9 -1.38 24.01 28.85
C LYS A 9 -0.13 23.16 28.61
N GLU A 10 -0.10 21.94 29.16
CA GLU A 10 0.97 20.98 28.90
C GLU A 10 1.01 20.54 27.44
N ASP A 11 -0.13 20.17 26.86
CA ASP A 11 -0.23 19.73 25.47
C ASP A 11 0.16 20.86 24.51
N SER A 12 -0.22 22.10 24.79
CA SER A 12 0.25 23.28 24.05
C SER A 12 1.77 23.41 24.10
N THR A 13 2.39 23.11 25.24
CA THR A 13 3.85 23.16 25.39
C THR A 13 4.54 22.04 24.60
N ARG A 14 3.97 20.83 24.62
CA ARG A 14 4.44 19.69 23.83
C ARG A 14 4.35 19.96 22.33
N VAL A 15 3.23 20.51 21.86
CA VAL A 15 3.03 20.88 20.45
C VAL A 15 4.01 21.95 20.01
N LYS A 16 4.21 23.01 20.81
CA LYS A 16 5.23 24.04 20.52
C LYS A 16 6.63 23.44 20.33
N LYS A 17 7.02 22.49 21.19
CA LYS A 17 8.28 21.77 21.05
C LYS A 17 8.31 20.89 19.81
N ALA A 18 7.22 20.18 19.52
CA ALA A 18 7.14 19.32 18.34
C ALA A 18 7.30 20.10 17.04
N VAL A 19 6.62 21.24 16.89
CA VAL A 19 6.74 22.11 15.70
C VAL A 19 8.18 22.58 15.46
N GLN A 20 8.98 22.74 16.51
CA GLN A 20 10.40 23.11 16.40
C GLN A 20 11.31 21.95 15.94
N GLN A 21 10.81 20.73 15.88
CA GLN A 21 11.58 19.55 15.48
C GLN A 21 11.30 19.21 14.00
N PRO A 22 12.20 19.57 13.06
CA PRO A 22 11.92 19.47 11.64
C PRO A 22 11.76 18.04 11.12
N GLN A 23 12.23 17.01 11.85
CA GLN A 23 12.06 15.61 11.46
C GLN A 23 11.04 14.90 12.36
N GLN A 24 11.28 14.91 13.68
CA GLN A 24 10.42 14.21 14.65
C GLN A 24 9.05 14.88 14.80
N GLY A 25 8.97 16.18 14.54
CA GLY A 25 7.74 16.95 14.56
C GLY A 25 6.96 16.95 13.25
N GLN A 26 7.38 16.19 12.22
CA GLN A 26 6.68 16.18 10.93
C GLN A 26 5.19 15.80 11.04
N TRP A 27 4.81 15.06 12.08
CA TRP A 27 3.43 14.70 12.37
C TRP A 27 2.50 15.91 12.58
N THR A 28 3.04 17.08 12.91
CA THR A 28 2.25 18.32 13.03
C THR A 28 1.80 18.88 11.68
N ASN A 29 2.34 18.38 10.56
CA ASN A 29 2.07 18.88 9.21
C ASN A 29 1.33 17.85 8.34
N TRP A 30 0.73 16.82 8.95
CA TRP A 30 0.10 15.70 8.23
C TRP A 30 -1.36 15.93 7.82
N ASP A 31 -1.85 17.17 7.85
CA ASP A 31 -3.24 17.50 7.48
C ASP A 31 -3.61 17.05 6.06
N THR A 32 -2.62 16.96 5.16
CA THR A 32 -2.78 16.51 3.77
C THR A 32 -2.33 15.06 3.54
N ALA A 33 -1.85 14.37 4.58
CA ALA A 33 -1.37 13.01 4.44
C ALA A 33 -2.53 12.04 4.24
N ILE A 34 -2.37 11.11 3.30
CA ILE A 34 -3.33 10.03 3.10
C ILE A 34 -3.31 9.14 4.35
N GLN A 35 -4.46 9.02 5.02
CA GLN A 35 -4.59 8.15 6.17
C GLN A 35 -4.39 6.70 5.76
N ARG A 36 -3.48 6.01 6.45
CA ARG A 36 -3.26 4.58 6.31
C ARG A 36 -3.58 3.90 7.63
N SER A 37 -4.64 3.11 7.67
CA SER A 37 -4.90 2.21 8.79
C SER A 37 -4.03 0.96 8.65
N LEU A 38 -3.32 0.62 9.72
CA LEU A 38 -2.65 -0.67 9.86
C LEU A 38 -3.29 -1.38 11.04
N THR A 39 -3.92 -2.53 10.81
CA THR A 39 -4.46 -3.34 11.90
C THR A 39 -3.34 -4.08 12.60
N TRP A 40 -3.61 -4.54 13.82
CA TRP A 40 -2.64 -5.35 14.56
C TRP A 40 -2.32 -6.65 13.80
N ASN A 41 -3.33 -7.23 13.16
CA ASN A 41 -3.17 -8.40 12.31
C ASN A 41 -2.22 -8.14 11.13
N ASP A 42 -2.37 -6.99 10.46
CA ASP A 42 -1.45 -6.60 9.37
C ASP A 42 -0.01 -6.51 9.86
N ILE A 43 0.20 -5.90 11.03
CA ILE A 43 1.53 -5.73 11.63
C ILE A 43 2.18 -7.09 11.94
N TRP A 44 1.43 -8.04 12.50
CA TRP A 44 1.93 -9.37 12.83
C TRP A 44 2.31 -10.20 11.61
N HIS A 45 1.57 -10.05 10.50
CA HIS A 45 1.83 -10.78 9.27
C HIS A 45 2.75 -10.05 8.29
N MET A 46 3.21 -8.84 8.62
CA MET A 46 4.16 -8.11 7.79
C MET A 46 5.57 -8.66 7.93
N ALA A 47 6.31 -8.65 6.82
CA ALA A 47 7.74 -8.90 6.84
C ALA A 47 8.46 -7.94 7.82
N PRO A 48 9.45 -8.39 8.61
CA PRO A 48 10.03 -7.61 9.71
C PRO A 48 10.55 -6.22 9.31
N LEU A 49 11.14 -6.09 8.11
CA LEU A 49 11.69 -4.84 7.63
C LEU A 49 10.65 -3.89 7.01
N ARG A 50 9.44 -4.38 6.73
CA ARG A 50 8.41 -3.62 6.02
C ARG A 50 7.87 -2.48 6.88
N ILE A 51 7.58 -2.74 8.15
CA ILE A 51 7.11 -1.71 9.09
C ILE A 51 8.17 -0.63 9.28
N SER A 52 9.42 -1.07 9.47
CA SER A 52 10.57 -0.19 9.61
C SER A 52 10.76 0.71 8.40
N PHE A 53 10.61 0.14 7.20
CA PHE A 53 10.64 0.89 5.95
C PHE A 53 9.47 1.87 5.84
N LEU A 54 8.24 1.47 6.16
CA LEU A 54 7.05 2.32 6.08
C LEU A 54 7.20 3.57 6.98
N ILE A 55 7.54 3.36 8.26
CA ILE A 55 7.74 4.45 9.21
C ILE A 55 8.85 5.40 8.71
N ARG A 56 10.00 4.84 8.31
CA ARG A 56 11.11 5.67 7.81
C ARG A 56 10.81 6.38 6.51
N SER A 57 10.03 5.78 5.62
CA SER A 57 9.62 6.41 4.36
C SER A 57 8.74 7.63 4.61
N PHE A 58 7.84 7.53 5.57
CA PHE A 58 6.90 8.59 5.89
C PHE A 58 7.56 9.78 6.60
N TYR A 59 8.48 9.50 7.52
CA TYR A 59 9.25 10.52 8.21
C TYR A 59 10.49 10.99 7.43
N ASP A 60 10.66 10.66 6.15
CA ASP A 60 11.86 10.98 5.35
C ASP A 60 13.18 10.59 6.05
N LEU A 61 13.23 9.41 6.66
CA LEU A 61 14.38 8.82 7.36
C LEU A 61 15.05 7.70 6.56
N LEU A 62 14.71 7.55 5.28
CA LEU A 62 15.39 6.61 4.39
C LEU A 62 16.80 7.11 4.06
N PRO A 63 17.73 6.21 3.67
CA PRO A 63 19.13 6.56 3.38
C PRO A 63 19.28 7.33 2.05
N SER A 64 18.74 8.55 1.98
CA SER A 64 19.02 9.53 0.93
C SER A 64 20.34 10.23 1.21
N ASN A 65 21.06 10.75 0.21
CA ASN A 65 22.35 11.42 0.49
C ASN A 65 22.18 12.61 1.45
N ALA A 66 21.06 13.34 1.38
CA ALA A 66 20.75 14.40 2.34
C ALA A 66 20.68 13.88 3.80
N ASN A 67 20.10 12.70 4.01
CA ASN A 67 20.04 12.08 5.33
C ASN A 67 21.38 11.46 5.74
N LEU A 68 22.11 10.87 4.80
CA LEU A 68 23.45 10.33 5.07
C LEU A 68 24.41 11.43 5.55
N VAL A 69 24.33 12.63 4.95
CA VAL A 69 25.09 13.80 5.43
C VAL A 69 24.65 14.22 6.82
N ARG A 70 23.34 14.26 7.08
CA ARG A 70 22.80 14.56 8.41
C ARG A 70 23.29 13.55 9.47
N TRP A 71 23.52 12.31 9.09
CA TRP A 71 24.02 11.25 9.97
C TRP A 71 25.56 11.19 10.03
N GLY A 72 26.29 12.11 9.38
CA GLY A 72 27.75 12.09 9.34
C GLY A 72 28.34 10.88 8.60
N LYS A 73 27.56 10.24 7.71
CA LYS A 73 27.97 9.07 6.93
C LYS A 73 28.52 9.43 5.55
N LYS A 74 28.29 10.66 5.09
CA LYS A 74 28.69 11.17 3.78
C LYS A 74 28.91 12.68 3.88
N ASP A 75 29.81 13.24 3.09
CA ASP A 75 30.10 14.67 3.13
C ASP A 75 29.17 15.50 2.22
N ASP A 76 28.76 14.92 1.08
CA ASP A 76 28.00 15.62 0.05
C ASP A 76 26.56 15.10 -0.12
N PRO A 77 25.52 15.97 0.02
CA PRO A 77 24.12 15.59 -0.20
C PRO A 77 23.70 15.57 -1.67
N THR A 78 24.60 15.76 -2.64
CA THR A 78 24.25 15.83 -4.06
C THR A 78 23.76 14.51 -4.65
N CYS A 79 22.91 14.61 -5.65
CA CYS A 79 22.43 13.51 -6.47
C CYS A 79 23.49 13.12 -7.51
N ALA A 80 23.78 11.82 -7.62
CA ALA A 80 24.72 11.30 -8.60
C ALA A 80 24.30 11.58 -10.06
N LEU A 81 23.01 11.79 -10.33
CA LEU A 81 22.49 12.00 -11.68
C LEU A 81 22.46 13.49 -12.07
N CYS A 82 21.78 14.31 -11.28
CA CYS A 82 21.52 15.71 -11.63
C CYS A 82 22.30 16.73 -10.78
N ARG A 83 23.16 16.27 -9.87
CA ARG A 83 23.95 17.09 -8.94
C ARG A 83 23.15 18.02 -8.01
N GLY A 84 21.82 17.92 -7.99
CA GLY A 84 20.95 18.63 -7.04
C GLY A 84 20.92 17.96 -5.67
N ARG A 85 20.34 18.59 -4.65
CA ARG A 85 20.21 17.99 -3.31
C ARG A 85 19.33 16.73 -3.35
N GLN A 86 19.87 15.57 -2.97
CA GLN A 86 19.18 14.27 -3.02
C GLN A 86 18.44 13.98 -1.72
N THR A 87 17.18 14.42 -1.66
CA THR A 87 16.18 13.99 -0.67
C THR A 87 15.45 12.72 -1.14
N THR A 88 14.64 12.09 -0.29
CA THR A 88 13.77 10.97 -0.74
C THR A 88 12.79 11.42 -1.82
N LYS A 89 12.12 12.57 -1.62
CA LYS A 89 11.24 13.19 -2.63
C LYS A 89 11.96 13.40 -3.97
N HIS A 90 13.23 13.82 -3.93
CA HIS A 90 14.04 13.97 -5.12
C HIS A 90 14.21 12.65 -5.88
N VAL A 91 14.59 11.57 -5.19
CA VAL A 91 14.77 10.24 -5.79
C VAL A 91 13.45 9.68 -6.32
N LEU A 92 12.35 9.92 -5.62
CA LEU A 92 11.04 9.37 -5.96
C LEU A 92 10.37 10.11 -7.12
N SER A 93 10.43 11.44 -7.19
CA SER A 93 9.62 12.19 -8.17
C SER A 93 10.23 13.47 -8.76
N SER A 94 11.31 14.03 -8.19
CA SER A 94 11.76 15.39 -8.57
C SER A 94 13.12 15.46 -9.28
N CYS A 95 13.75 14.33 -9.61
CA CYS A 95 15.02 14.31 -10.33
C CYS A 95 14.81 14.51 -11.84
N LYS A 96 15.27 15.64 -12.36
CA LYS A 96 15.12 16.02 -13.78
C LYS A 96 15.76 15.00 -14.74
N VAL A 97 16.96 14.52 -14.41
CA VAL A 97 17.67 13.53 -15.23
C VAL A 97 16.98 12.16 -15.17
N ALA A 98 16.45 11.76 -14.01
CA ALA A 98 15.70 10.52 -13.90
C ALA A 98 14.38 10.57 -14.71
N LEU A 99 13.73 11.74 -14.72
CA LEU A 99 12.55 12.00 -15.55
C LEU A 99 12.89 11.92 -17.04
N SER A 100 13.91 12.65 -17.50
CA SER A 100 14.28 12.69 -18.92
C SER A 100 14.76 11.33 -19.45
N GLN A 101 15.37 10.51 -18.60
CA GLN A 101 15.79 9.15 -18.94
C GLN A 101 14.65 8.12 -18.87
N GLY A 102 13.41 8.53 -18.55
CA GLY A 102 12.28 7.61 -18.46
C GLY A 102 12.33 6.63 -17.28
N ARG A 103 13.21 6.83 -16.28
CA ARG A 103 13.35 5.92 -15.13
C ARG A 103 12.07 5.85 -14.30
N TYR A 104 11.29 6.93 -14.27
CA TYR A 104 10.02 6.98 -13.57
C TYR A 104 8.96 6.11 -14.25
N ALA A 105 8.87 6.19 -15.58
CA ALA A 105 8.03 5.29 -16.37
C ALA A 105 8.47 3.84 -16.21
N TRP A 106 9.77 3.56 -16.24
CA TRP A 106 10.28 2.20 -16.03
C TRP A 106 9.87 1.62 -14.66
N ARG A 107 10.07 2.37 -13.56
CA ARG A 107 9.65 1.91 -12.22
C ARG A 107 8.14 1.73 -12.11
N HIS A 108 7.38 2.65 -12.69
CA HIS A 108 5.91 2.57 -12.73
C HIS A 108 5.45 1.30 -13.46
N ASN A 109 5.97 1.07 -14.67
CA ASN A 109 5.63 -0.09 -15.48
C ASN A 109 6.04 -1.38 -14.78
N ARG A 110 7.18 -1.41 -14.09
CA ARG A 110 7.59 -2.59 -13.33
C ARG A 110 6.59 -2.93 -12.22
N VAL A 111 6.09 -1.93 -11.48
CA VAL A 111 5.07 -2.16 -10.45
C VAL A 111 3.77 -2.67 -11.06
N LEU A 112 3.34 -2.08 -12.17
CA LEU A 112 2.14 -2.55 -12.87
C LEU A 112 2.27 -3.98 -13.39
N GLN A 113 3.44 -4.37 -13.92
CA GLN A 113 3.72 -5.74 -14.35
C GLN A 113 3.60 -6.75 -13.20
N GLU A 114 4.18 -6.45 -12.04
CA GLU A 114 4.08 -7.33 -10.86
C GLU A 114 2.63 -7.45 -10.36
N LEU A 115 1.89 -6.33 -10.31
CA LEU A 115 0.48 -6.35 -9.93
C LEU A 115 -0.37 -7.16 -10.91
N ALA A 116 -0.18 -6.94 -12.21
CA ALA A 116 -0.86 -7.70 -13.25
C ALA A 116 -0.56 -9.19 -13.13
N SER A 117 0.71 -9.56 -12.90
CA SER A 117 1.13 -10.95 -12.69
C SER A 117 0.40 -11.58 -11.50
N VAL A 118 0.37 -10.92 -10.34
CA VAL A 118 -0.28 -11.44 -9.12
C VAL A 118 -1.79 -11.61 -9.34
N MET A 119 -2.42 -10.66 -10.04
CA MET A 119 -3.85 -10.77 -10.36
C MET A 119 -4.11 -11.93 -11.35
N SER A 120 -3.31 -12.06 -12.40
CA SER A 120 -3.43 -13.16 -13.36
C SER A 120 -3.22 -14.53 -12.70
N THR A 121 -2.28 -14.66 -11.76
CA THR A 121 -2.11 -15.91 -10.99
C THR A 121 -3.32 -16.19 -10.11
N ALA A 122 -3.86 -15.18 -9.42
CA ALA A 122 -5.04 -15.33 -8.59
C ALA A 122 -6.29 -15.76 -9.40
N LYS A 123 -6.39 -15.34 -10.66
CA LYS A 123 -7.45 -15.83 -11.57
C LYS A 123 -7.31 -17.32 -11.91
N GLY A 124 -6.08 -17.81 -12.07
CA GLY A 124 -5.81 -19.22 -12.38
C GLY A 124 -6.03 -20.18 -11.20
N GLU A 125 -6.06 -19.67 -9.97
CA GLU A 125 -6.38 -20.43 -8.75
C GLU A 125 -7.90 -20.60 -8.60
N ILE A 126 -8.55 -21.20 -9.60
CA ILE A 126 -9.90 -21.74 -9.42
C ILE A 126 -9.75 -22.95 -8.49
N TYR A 127 -9.99 -22.75 -7.20
CA TYR A 127 -10.28 -23.88 -6.32
C TYR A 127 -11.52 -24.56 -6.92
N PRO A 128 -11.44 -25.84 -7.34
CA PRO A 128 -12.65 -26.55 -7.71
C PRO A 128 -13.55 -26.45 -6.47
N SER A 129 -14.71 -25.82 -6.64
CA SER A 129 -15.79 -25.91 -5.66
C SER A 129 -15.87 -27.39 -5.29
N SER A 130 -15.55 -27.71 -4.04
CA SER A 130 -15.46 -29.09 -3.60
C SER A 130 -16.83 -29.72 -3.82
N THR A 131 -16.91 -30.51 -4.89
CA THR A 131 -17.91 -31.53 -5.23
C THR A 131 -19.37 -31.14 -5.02
N SER A 132 -20.14 -31.16 -6.11
CA SER A 132 -21.58 -31.41 -6.08
C SER A 132 -21.92 -32.45 -5.02
N SER A 133 -22.49 -32.02 -3.90
CA SER A 133 -23.02 -32.94 -2.90
C SER A 133 -24.20 -33.67 -3.56
N THR A 134 -23.99 -34.90 -3.99
CA THR A 134 -25.08 -35.81 -4.28
C THR A 134 -25.80 -36.08 -2.97
N VAL A 135 -26.94 -35.41 -2.76
CA VAL A 135 -27.82 -35.69 -1.63
C VAL A 135 -28.49 -37.04 -1.89
N PHE A 136 -28.02 -38.08 -1.20
CA PHE A 136 -28.74 -39.35 -1.17
C PHE A 136 -30.02 -39.16 -0.36
N THR A 137 -31.16 -39.24 -1.05
CA THR A 137 -32.48 -39.27 -0.41
C THR A 137 -32.89 -40.73 -0.28
N THR A 138 -33.12 -41.20 0.94
CA THR A 138 -33.75 -42.50 1.17
C THR A 138 -35.23 -42.43 0.83
N GLU A 139 -35.73 -43.45 0.14
CA GLU A 139 -37.16 -43.61 -0.16
C GLU A 139 -37.95 -43.81 1.14
N GLY A 140 -39.00 -43.02 1.32
CA GLY A 140 -39.79 -42.98 2.56
C GLY A 140 -39.46 -41.75 3.42
N GLY A 141 -39.83 -40.57 2.94
CA GLY A 141 -39.56 -39.31 3.61
C GLY A 141 -40.07 -39.27 5.05
N VAL A 142 -39.15 -39.29 6.02
CA VAL A 142 -39.43 -38.88 7.40
C VAL A 142 -38.26 -38.08 7.94
N LYS A 143 -38.61 -36.94 8.54
CA LYS A 143 -37.72 -35.88 9.00
C LYS A 143 -36.96 -36.27 10.27
N LYS A 144 -35.92 -35.46 10.53
CA LYS A 144 -35.25 -35.10 11.81
C LYS A 144 -33.81 -35.66 11.91
N TRP A 145 -32.80 -35.00 12.49
CA TRP A 145 -32.76 -34.07 13.62
C TRP A 145 -31.63 -33.02 13.51
N HIS A 146 -31.95 -31.82 14.01
CA HIS A 146 -31.16 -30.86 14.81
C HIS A 146 -29.62 -30.86 14.76
N GLY A 147 -29.06 -29.68 14.45
CA GLY A 147 -27.82 -29.22 15.08
C GLY A 147 -26.56 -29.18 14.23
N GLY A 148 -26.64 -29.37 12.91
CA GLY A 148 -25.52 -29.08 12.02
C GLY A 148 -25.68 -27.69 11.43
N SER A 149 -25.10 -26.66 12.05
CA SER A 149 -24.75 -25.46 11.28
C SER A 149 -23.81 -25.93 10.18
N PHE A 150 -24.29 -26.04 8.94
CA PHE A 150 -23.40 -26.13 7.80
C PHE A 150 -22.39 -24.99 7.96
N PRO A 151 -21.07 -25.26 7.99
CA PRO A 151 -20.13 -24.16 7.93
C PRO A 151 -20.38 -23.53 6.56
N ILE A 152 -21.06 -22.39 6.56
CA ILE A 152 -20.99 -21.45 5.45
C ILE A 152 -19.53 -21.00 5.48
N ASN A 153 -18.65 -21.81 4.90
CA ASN A 153 -17.28 -21.43 4.65
C ASN A 153 -17.30 -20.50 3.44
N THR A 154 -17.87 -19.30 3.64
CA THR A 154 -17.75 -18.19 2.71
C THR A 154 -16.71 -17.24 3.27
N HIS A 155 -15.54 -17.76 3.64
CA HIS A 155 -14.37 -16.90 3.63
C HIS A 155 -13.99 -16.70 2.16
N ARG A 156 -14.72 -15.83 1.46
CA ARG A 156 -14.21 -15.21 0.24
C ARG A 156 -12.88 -14.58 0.63
N LYS A 157 -11.78 -15.07 0.08
CA LYS A 157 -10.43 -14.53 0.36
C LYS A 157 -10.29 -13.10 -0.16
N GLY A 158 -11.16 -12.68 -1.09
CA GLY A 158 -11.21 -11.32 -1.60
C GLY A 158 -12.50 -11.04 -2.40
N LEU A 159 -12.61 -9.81 -2.91
CA LEU A 159 -13.76 -9.35 -3.70
C LEU A 159 -13.96 -10.14 -4.99
N LEU A 160 -12.87 -10.63 -5.59
CA LEU A 160 -12.85 -11.33 -6.88
C LEU A 160 -12.76 -12.86 -6.75
N ASP A 161 -12.92 -13.40 -5.54
CA ASP A 161 -12.79 -14.82 -5.26
C ASP A 161 -13.94 -15.63 -5.89
N GLY A 162 -13.63 -16.59 -6.77
CA GLY A 162 -14.60 -17.40 -7.51
C GLY A 162 -15.23 -16.74 -8.74
N CYS A 163 -14.74 -15.57 -9.18
CA CYS A 163 -15.20 -14.90 -10.39
C CYS A 163 -14.27 -15.19 -11.57
N ASP A 164 -14.81 -15.62 -12.72
CA ASP A 164 -14.04 -15.92 -13.95
C ASP A 164 -14.19 -14.84 -15.05
N ASP A 165 -15.14 -13.93 -14.87
CA ASP A 165 -15.62 -12.95 -15.84
C ASP A 165 -14.75 -11.69 -15.96
N TRP A 166 -13.85 -11.46 -15.02
CA TRP A 166 -13.00 -10.28 -15.01
C TRP A 166 -11.70 -10.49 -15.81
N VAL A 167 -11.22 -9.41 -16.43
CA VAL A 167 -9.98 -9.41 -17.24
C VAL A 167 -9.02 -8.38 -16.65
N VAL A 168 -7.77 -8.78 -16.46
CA VAL A 168 -6.70 -7.86 -16.07
C VAL A 168 -6.34 -7.00 -17.27
N SER A 169 -6.37 -5.68 -17.09
CA SER A 169 -5.89 -4.68 -18.06
C SER A 169 -5.00 -3.68 -17.32
N ALA A 170 -3.87 -3.30 -17.91
CA ALA A 170 -2.89 -2.39 -17.30
C ALA A 170 -2.37 -1.39 -18.34
N ASP A 171 -1.97 -0.22 -17.86
CA ASP A 171 -1.36 0.84 -18.67
C ASP A 171 0.13 0.53 -18.92
N LEU A 172 0.38 -0.48 -19.77
CA LEU A 172 1.72 -0.94 -20.14
C LEU A 172 1.94 -0.77 -21.65
N PRO A 173 3.14 -0.39 -22.10
CA PRO A 173 3.43 -0.17 -23.52
C PRO A 173 3.33 -1.45 -24.36
N GLU A 174 3.49 -2.62 -23.74
CA GLU A 174 3.37 -3.93 -24.36
C GLU A 174 1.90 -4.36 -24.58
N TRP A 175 0.95 -3.70 -23.91
CA TRP A 175 -0.46 -4.08 -23.95
C TRP A 175 -1.15 -3.22 -25.01
N GLU A 176 -1.58 -3.85 -26.10
CA GLU A 176 -1.97 -3.19 -27.36
C GLU A 176 -3.17 -2.21 -27.25
N ARG A 177 -3.88 -2.17 -26.11
CA ARG A 177 -4.95 -1.20 -25.84
C ARG A 177 -4.94 -0.74 -24.38
N HIS A 178 -4.75 0.57 -24.18
CA HIS A 178 -5.18 1.22 -22.95
C HIS A 178 -6.70 1.03 -22.80
N PRO A 179 -7.20 0.63 -21.63
CA PRO A 179 -8.63 0.56 -21.37
C PRO A 179 -9.31 1.90 -21.70
N ASP A 180 -10.43 1.86 -22.42
CA ASP A 180 -11.15 3.07 -22.84
C ASP A 180 -11.57 3.96 -21.65
N VAL A 181 -11.71 3.36 -20.46
CA VAL A 181 -11.99 4.07 -19.20
C VAL A 181 -10.85 5.00 -18.79
N ILE A 182 -9.59 4.62 -19.06
CA ILE A 182 -8.40 5.42 -18.72
C ILE A 182 -8.19 6.54 -19.74
N ARG A 183 -8.56 6.33 -21.00
CA ARG A 183 -8.47 7.35 -22.06
C ARG A 183 -9.32 8.59 -21.78
N LYS A 184 -10.45 8.45 -21.08
CA LYS A 184 -11.38 9.55 -20.77
C LYS A 184 -10.86 10.51 -19.70
N THR A 185 -9.89 10.10 -18.89
CA THR A 185 -9.30 10.93 -17.82
C THR A 185 -7.99 11.60 -18.23
N ALA A 186 -7.57 11.49 -19.49
CA ALA A 186 -6.50 12.33 -20.03
C ALA A 186 -6.99 13.80 -19.99
N LEU A 187 -6.46 14.53 -19.01
CA LEU A 187 -6.75 15.92 -18.67
C LEU A 187 -7.01 16.78 -19.92
N THR A 188 -8.27 17.20 -20.09
CA THR A 188 -8.65 18.45 -20.78
C THR A 188 -8.08 19.65 -20.05
#